data_AF-A0A2V9LMS9-F1
#
_entry.id   AF-A0A2V9LMS9-F1
#
_cell.length_a   1.000
_cell.length_b   1.000
_cell.length_c   1.000
_cell.angle_alpha   90.00
_cell.angle_beta   90.00
_cell.angle_gamma   90.00
#
_symmetry.space_group_name_H-M   'P 1'
#
loop_
_entity.id
_entity.type
_entity.pdbx_description
1 polymer ?
#
loop_
_entity_poly.entity_id
_entity_poly.type
_entity_poly.pdbx_seq_one_letter_code
_entity_poly.pdbx_strand_id
1 'polypeptide(L)'
;ESSGSDPCTTVTVNGVTIVDCNNTGSSGGNPGGPCKLLKVGFGGGLQPDEHPCPPPIGGGGGASGKAPLSPKDQARYEKLKDEAIDQILNNPDCIAFLCSHGIDPIELAFTIRSQYAFNGGKSTITMGDAGLVSPSSNPAVQDVINRMMDMTVQQFFKNSPTVMGISQLGDIDTYYRPGKAGITEGNIIHEGLHNSGFSDDDLKTAFGKPADAPTSVINDALKEGGCIN
;
A
#
# COMPACT_ATOMS: atom_id res chain seq x y z
N GLU A 1 -0.83 -3.60 -49.89
CA GLU A 1 -0.53 -4.28 -48.61
C GLU A 1 0.38 -3.35 -47.82
N SER A 2 -0.09 -2.76 -46.72
CA SER A 2 0.76 -1.97 -45.81
C SER A 2 0.64 -2.56 -44.42
N SER A 3 1.67 -3.27 -43.99
CA SER A 3 1.83 -3.72 -42.61
C SER A 3 2.11 -2.49 -41.72
N GLY A 4 1.08 -2.00 -41.05
CA GLY A 4 1.24 -1.03 -39.96
C GLY A 4 1.89 -1.76 -38.78
N SER A 5 3.13 -1.42 -38.47
CA SER A 5 3.79 -1.82 -37.24
C SER A 5 3.18 -1.06 -36.07
N ASP A 6 2.55 -1.77 -35.14
CA ASP A 6 2.05 -1.22 -33.87
C ASP A 6 3.20 -0.58 -33.07
N PRO A 7 3.02 0.62 -32.49
CA PRO A 7 4.08 1.38 -31.81
C PRO A 7 4.27 0.93 -30.34
N CYS A 8 4.16 -0.37 -30.08
CA CYS A 8 4.33 -0.93 -28.75
C CYS A 8 5.69 -1.61 -28.65
N THR A 9 6.48 -1.21 -27.65
CA THR A 9 7.76 -1.86 -27.32
C THR A 9 7.51 -2.87 -26.22
N THR A 10 7.91 -4.12 -26.46
CA THR A 10 7.82 -5.19 -25.46
C THR A 10 9.17 -5.34 -24.75
N VAL A 11 9.17 -5.27 -23.42
CA VAL A 11 10.35 -5.48 -22.57
C VAL A 11 10.03 -6.57 -21.56
N THR A 12 10.91 -7.55 -21.40
CA THR A 12 10.76 -8.58 -20.36
C THR A 12 11.76 -8.31 -19.25
N VAL A 13 11.27 -8.13 -18.03
CA VAL A 13 12.09 -7.96 -16.81
C VAL A 13 11.62 -8.97 -15.78
N ASN A 14 12.53 -9.83 -15.30
CA ASN A 14 12.25 -10.82 -14.25
C ASN A 14 10.99 -11.69 -14.51
N GLY A 15 10.81 -12.15 -15.76
CA GLY A 15 9.66 -13.00 -16.14
C GLY A 15 8.35 -12.24 -16.36
N VAL A 16 8.30 -10.94 -16.10
CA VAL A 16 7.16 -10.06 -16.40
C VAL A 16 7.35 -9.45 -17.78
N THR A 17 6.33 -9.61 -18.64
CA THR A 17 6.31 -8.96 -19.96
C THR A 17 5.60 -7.62 -19.86
N ILE A 18 6.35 -6.56 -20.09
CA ILE A 18 5.93 -5.17 -20.13
C ILE A 18 5.66 -4.79 -21.58
N VAL A 19 4.47 -4.27 -21.88
CA VAL A 19 4.15 -3.69 -23.19
C VAL A 19 3.97 -2.18 -23.02
N ASP A 20 4.95 -1.40 -23.51
CA ASP A 20 4.91 0.07 -23.51
C ASP A 20 4.40 0.56 -24.88
N CYS A 21 3.14 0.99 -24.92
CA CYS A 21 2.55 1.60 -26.10
C CYS A 21 2.65 3.12 -25.98
N ASN A 22 3.58 3.73 -26.72
CA ASN A 22 3.69 5.19 -26.74
C ASN A 22 2.49 5.78 -27.48
N ASN A 23 1.64 6.49 -26.74
CA ASN A 23 0.54 7.28 -27.29
C ASN A 23 1.12 8.52 -28.01
N THR A 24 1.57 8.34 -29.25
CA THR A 24 2.07 9.43 -30.09
C THR A 24 0.89 10.17 -30.71
N GLY A 25 0.46 11.26 -30.07
CA GLY A 25 -0.42 12.23 -30.71
C GLY A 25 -1.22 13.13 -29.77
N SER A 26 -0.57 14.15 -29.19
CA SER A 26 -1.12 15.52 -29.11
C SER A 26 -0.14 16.45 -28.41
N SER A 27 0.39 17.39 -29.19
CA SER A 27 1.10 18.58 -28.74
C SER A 27 0.12 19.57 -28.10
N GLY A 28 0.31 19.88 -26.82
CA GLY A 28 -0.27 21.09 -26.19
C GLY A 28 -0.84 20.89 -24.79
N GLY A 29 -0.05 21.26 -23.77
CA GLY A 29 -0.52 21.92 -22.53
C GLY A 29 -1.41 21.15 -21.55
N ASN A 30 -0.81 20.39 -20.63
CA ASN A 30 -1.08 20.38 -19.17
C ASN A 30 -0.09 19.39 -18.51
N PRO A 31 0.41 19.61 -17.28
CA PRO A 31 1.33 18.67 -16.62
C PRO A 31 0.62 17.41 -16.06
N GLY A 32 -0.69 17.27 -16.24
CA GLY A 32 -1.43 16.03 -15.96
C GLY A 32 -1.50 15.15 -17.21
N GLY A 33 -0.46 14.35 -17.46
CA GLY A 33 -0.46 13.34 -18.53
C GLY A 33 -1.23 12.07 -18.12
N PRO A 34 -1.79 11.32 -19.08
CA PRO A 34 -2.60 10.13 -18.80
C PRO A 34 -1.73 9.05 -18.18
N CYS A 35 -2.27 8.32 -17.20
CA CYS A 35 -1.72 7.04 -16.75
C CYS A 35 -1.20 6.25 -17.95
N LYS A 36 0.12 6.05 -18.03
CA LYS A 36 0.67 5.05 -18.94
C LYS A 36 0.18 3.70 -18.43
N LEU A 37 -0.94 3.24 -18.95
CA LEU A 37 -1.43 1.88 -18.69
C LEU A 37 -0.43 0.91 -19.32
N LEU A 38 0.54 0.48 -18.51
CA LEU A 38 1.36 -0.67 -18.79
C LEU A 38 0.43 -1.88 -18.73
N LYS A 39 0.15 -2.49 -19.88
CA LYS A 39 -0.60 -3.74 -19.90
C LYS A 39 0.38 -4.87 -19.55
N VAL A 40 0.44 -5.23 -18.27
CA VAL A 40 1.17 -6.41 -17.80
C VAL A 40 0.29 -7.64 -18.00
N GLY A 41 0.70 -8.50 -18.94
CA GLY A 41 0.11 -9.83 -19.11
C GLY A 41 0.83 -10.82 -18.21
N PHE A 42 0.16 -11.31 -17.16
CA PHE A 42 0.64 -12.46 -16.39
C PHE A 42 0.36 -13.75 -17.15
N GLY A 43 1.13 -14.00 -18.20
CA GLY A 43 1.07 -15.21 -18.99
C GLY A 43 1.88 -16.35 -18.35
N GLY A 44 1.18 -17.33 -17.79
CA GLY A 44 1.76 -18.63 -17.43
C GLY A 44 2.47 -18.65 -16.07
N GLY A 45 2.18 -19.69 -15.29
CA GLY A 45 2.67 -19.86 -13.92
C GLY A 45 4.16 -19.61 -13.77
N LEU A 46 4.49 -18.56 -13.00
CA LEU A 46 5.83 -18.35 -12.49
C LEU A 46 5.99 -19.25 -11.27
N GLN A 47 6.93 -20.18 -11.35
CA GLN A 47 7.43 -20.93 -10.20
C GLN A 47 7.99 -19.94 -9.16
N PRO A 48 7.91 -20.28 -7.87
CA PRO A 48 8.34 -19.41 -6.79
C PRO A 48 9.86 -19.34 -6.75
N ASP A 49 10.44 -18.45 -7.54
CA ASP A 49 11.87 -18.19 -7.52
C ASP A 49 12.18 -17.23 -6.35
N GLU A 50 12.67 -17.85 -5.26
CA GLU A 50 13.57 -17.30 -4.24
C GLU A 50 13.19 -15.96 -3.56
N HIS A 51 11.91 -15.67 -3.39
CA HIS A 51 11.51 -14.68 -2.38
C HIS A 51 11.74 -15.30 -1.00
N PRO A 52 12.49 -14.66 -0.09
CA PRO A 52 12.71 -15.22 1.24
C PRO A 52 11.35 -15.39 1.91
N CYS A 53 10.96 -16.65 2.09
CA CYS A 53 9.82 -17.04 2.89
C CYS A 53 9.86 -16.27 4.22
N PRO A 54 8.70 -15.87 4.78
CA PRO A 54 8.68 -15.38 6.14
C PRO A 54 9.40 -16.39 7.04
N PRO A 55 10.23 -15.93 8.00
CA PRO A 55 11.03 -16.83 8.82
C PRO A 55 10.13 -17.90 9.46
N PRO A 56 10.58 -19.17 9.51
CA PRO A 56 9.75 -20.26 9.96
C PRO A 56 9.23 -20.02 11.38
N ILE A 57 7.96 -20.35 11.57
CA ILE A 57 7.29 -20.36 12.88
C ILE A 57 7.96 -21.45 13.73
N GLY A 58 9.00 -21.09 14.47
CA GLY A 58 9.68 -22.04 15.35
C GLY A 58 10.97 -21.52 15.95
N GLY A 59 10.92 -21.13 17.23
CA GLY A 59 12.06 -21.22 18.14
C GLY A 59 12.97 -20.00 18.23
N GLY A 60 12.74 -19.17 19.25
CA GLY A 60 13.78 -18.45 20.00
C GLY A 60 14.65 -17.44 19.26
N GLY A 61 14.29 -16.15 19.35
CA GLY A 61 15.17 -15.05 18.96
C GLY A 61 14.47 -13.71 18.96
N GLY A 62 14.23 -13.12 20.13
CA GLY A 62 13.76 -11.74 20.24
C GLY A 62 14.84 -10.78 19.75
N ALA A 63 14.60 -10.11 18.62
CA ALA A 63 15.49 -9.04 18.15
C ALA A 63 14.81 -7.88 17.41
N SER A 64 13.52 -7.94 17.03
CA SER A 64 12.87 -6.81 16.33
C SER A 64 11.65 -6.21 17.01
N GLY A 65 11.10 -6.79 18.07
CA GLY A 65 9.87 -6.29 18.70
C GLY A 65 8.62 -6.29 17.80
N LYS A 66 8.74 -6.72 16.53
CA LYS A 66 7.64 -6.88 15.58
C LYS A 66 6.99 -8.25 15.82
N ALA A 67 5.71 -8.27 16.14
CA ALA A 67 4.98 -9.52 16.36
C ALA A 67 4.36 -9.99 15.03
N PRO A 68 4.58 -11.25 14.60
CA PRO A 68 3.92 -11.77 13.41
C PRO A 68 2.40 -11.87 13.62
N LEU A 69 1.65 -11.86 12.52
CA LEU A 69 0.24 -12.22 12.55
C LEU A 69 0.07 -13.68 13.03
N SER A 70 -1.12 -14.00 13.58
CA SER A 70 -1.46 -15.40 13.83
C SER A 70 -1.56 -16.16 12.49
N PRO A 71 -1.36 -17.49 12.43
CA PRO A 71 -1.47 -18.22 11.17
C PRO A 71 -2.81 -17.99 10.43
N LYS A 72 -3.90 -17.86 11.20
CA LYS A 72 -5.24 -17.56 10.67
C LYS A 72 -5.32 -16.14 10.08
N ASP A 73 -4.76 -15.16 10.78
CA ASP A 73 -4.74 -13.77 10.32
C ASP A 73 -3.79 -13.60 9.13
N GLN A 74 -2.64 -14.30 9.12
CA GLN A 74 -1.72 -14.31 7.99
C GLN A 74 -2.40 -14.86 6.73
N ALA A 75 -3.06 -16.02 6.83
CA ALA A 75 -3.79 -16.61 5.70
C ALA A 75 -4.91 -15.69 5.19
N ARG A 76 -5.57 -14.97 6.10
CA ARG A 76 -6.56 -13.94 5.74
C ARG A 76 -5.91 -12.76 5.02
N TYR A 77 -4.79 -12.26 5.53
CA TYR A 77 -4.06 -11.15 4.94
C TYR A 77 -3.61 -11.49 3.53
N GLU A 78 -2.93 -12.62 3.31
CA GLU A 78 -2.46 -13.02 1.98
C GLU A 78 -3.61 -13.11 0.98
N LYS A 79 -4.73 -13.74 1.38
CA LYS A 79 -5.92 -13.80 0.54
C LYS A 79 -6.44 -12.41 0.15
N LEU A 80 -6.63 -11.53 1.13
CA LEU A 80 -7.19 -10.19 0.89
C LEU A 80 -6.20 -9.28 0.16
N LYS A 81 -4.90 -9.52 0.31
CA LYS A 81 -3.84 -8.84 -0.43
C LYS A 81 -3.92 -9.18 -1.92
N ASP A 82 -4.10 -10.45 -2.26
CA ASP A 82 -4.29 -10.86 -3.65
C ASP A 82 -5.60 -10.28 -4.23
N GLU A 83 -6.69 -10.26 -3.46
CA GLU A 83 -7.96 -9.62 -3.86
C GLU A 83 -7.80 -8.10 -4.07
N ALA A 84 -7.08 -7.40 -3.19
CA ALA A 84 -6.77 -5.98 -3.34
C ALA A 84 -5.95 -5.68 -4.61
N ILE A 85 -4.93 -6.51 -4.89
CA ILE A 85 -4.12 -6.39 -6.12
C ILE A 85 -4.99 -6.63 -7.36
N ASP A 86 -5.86 -7.64 -7.34
CA ASP A 86 -6.80 -7.90 -8.43
C ASP A 86 -7.73 -6.70 -8.67
N GLN A 87 -8.27 -6.13 -7.60
CA GLN A 87 -9.12 -4.94 -7.68
C GLN A 87 -8.39 -3.75 -8.32
N ILE A 88 -7.13 -3.49 -7.92
CA ILE A 88 -6.32 -2.39 -8.43
C ILE A 88 -5.94 -2.59 -9.90
N LEU A 89 -5.69 -3.83 -10.33
CA LEU A 89 -5.18 -4.12 -11.68
C LEU A 89 -6.27 -4.45 -12.70
N ASN A 90 -7.46 -4.90 -12.25
CA ASN A 90 -8.50 -5.42 -13.13
C ASN A 90 -9.85 -4.71 -13.01
N ASN A 91 -10.09 -3.87 -11.98
CA ASN A 91 -11.31 -3.07 -11.93
C ASN A 91 -11.12 -1.72 -12.67
N PRO A 92 -11.82 -1.49 -13.79
CA PRO A 92 -11.68 -0.25 -14.56
C PRO A 92 -12.05 1.01 -13.78
N ASP A 93 -13.01 0.93 -12.85
CA ASP A 93 -13.42 2.07 -12.03
C ASP A 93 -12.31 2.44 -11.05
N CYS A 94 -11.72 1.44 -10.38
CA CYS A 94 -10.60 1.67 -9.46
C CYS A 94 -9.37 2.23 -10.20
N ILE A 95 -9.02 1.64 -11.35
CA ILE A 95 -7.93 2.12 -12.19
C ILE A 95 -8.15 3.58 -12.58
N ALA A 96 -9.34 3.92 -13.08
CA ALA A 96 -9.67 5.28 -13.48
C ALA A 96 -9.62 6.25 -12.30
N PHE A 97 -10.14 5.84 -11.14
CA PHE A 97 -10.10 6.61 -9.90
C PHE A 97 -8.66 6.92 -9.49
N LEU A 98 -7.84 5.90 -9.26
CA LEU A 98 -6.44 6.04 -8.85
C LEU A 98 -5.66 6.96 -9.81
N CYS A 99 -5.79 6.69 -11.12
CA CYS A 99 -5.15 7.49 -12.16
C CYS A 99 -5.59 8.96 -12.16
N SER A 100 -6.89 9.22 -11.96
CA SER A 100 -7.42 10.59 -11.89
C SER A 100 -6.90 11.39 -10.69
N HIS A 101 -6.42 10.68 -9.67
CA HIS A 101 -5.83 11.24 -8.45
C HIS A 101 -4.30 11.17 -8.42
N GLY A 102 -3.66 10.86 -9.57
CA GLY A 102 -2.20 10.84 -9.70
C GLY A 102 -1.51 9.66 -9.02
N ILE A 103 -2.25 8.60 -8.71
CA ILE A 103 -1.72 7.36 -8.14
C ILE A 103 -1.58 6.34 -9.27
N ASP A 104 -0.36 5.81 -9.46
CA ASP A 104 -0.10 4.76 -10.44
C ASP A 104 -0.60 3.41 -9.88
N PRO A 105 -1.60 2.76 -10.50
CA PRO A 105 -2.13 1.48 -10.03
C PRO A 105 -1.09 0.36 -10.00
N ILE A 106 -0.11 0.40 -10.91
CA ILE A 106 0.91 -0.64 -11.03
C ILE A 106 1.90 -0.52 -9.88
N GLU A 107 2.39 0.69 -9.62
CA GLU A 107 3.28 0.95 -8.48
C GLU A 107 2.59 0.64 -7.15
N LEU A 108 1.30 0.98 -7.02
CA LEU A 108 0.53 0.64 -5.82
C LEU A 108 0.38 -0.88 -5.66
N ALA A 109 0.08 -1.61 -6.74
CA ALA A 109 -0.01 -3.07 -6.70
C ALA A 109 1.33 -3.73 -6.34
N PHE A 110 2.46 -3.23 -6.85
CA PHE A 110 3.79 -3.70 -6.47
C PHE A 110 4.12 -3.39 -5.01
N THR A 111 3.75 -2.20 -4.54
CA THR A 111 3.88 -1.82 -3.13
C THR A 111 3.11 -2.79 -2.24
N ILE A 112 1.83 -3.01 -2.54
CA ILE A 112 0.97 -3.94 -1.77
C ILE A 112 1.53 -5.36 -1.84
N ARG A 113 2.00 -5.83 -3.00
CA ARG A 113 2.63 -7.16 -3.14
C ARG A 113 3.83 -7.31 -2.19
N SER A 114 4.59 -6.24 -2.00
CA SER A 114 5.80 -6.20 -1.17
C SER A 114 5.52 -5.94 0.31
N GLN A 115 4.29 -5.57 0.67
CA GLN A 115 3.90 -5.21 2.03
C GLN A 115 4.01 -6.40 3.01
N TYR A 116 4.66 -6.16 4.15
CA TYR A 116 4.80 -7.10 5.27
C TYR A 116 3.85 -6.75 6.41
N ALA A 117 2.96 -7.69 6.75
CA ALA A 117 1.97 -7.50 7.81
C ALA A 117 2.40 -8.06 9.17
N PHE A 118 2.20 -7.24 10.21
CA PHE A 118 2.46 -7.57 11.60
C PHE A 118 1.21 -7.37 12.48
N ASN A 119 1.22 -7.97 13.66
CA ASN A 119 0.18 -7.78 14.66
C ASN A 119 0.45 -6.54 15.50
N GLY A 120 -0.23 -5.43 15.18
CA GLY A 120 -0.07 -4.16 15.88
C GLY A 120 -0.34 -4.27 17.38
N GLY A 121 -1.36 -5.04 17.79
CA GLY A 121 -1.70 -5.25 19.19
C GLY A 121 -0.72 -6.11 19.99
N LYS A 122 0.31 -6.70 19.37
CA LYS A 122 1.33 -7.54 20.01
C LYS A 122 2.76 -7.06 19.77
N SER A 123 2.98 -6.14 18.84
CA SER A 123 4.31 -5.59 18.54
C SER A 123 4.79 -4.64 19.64
N THR A 124 5.90 -4.99 20.29
CA THR A 124 6.54 -4.20 21.36
C THR A 124 7.62 -3.25 20.84
N ILE A 125 7.92 -3.26 19.54
CA ILE A 125 8.77 -2.25 18.89
C ILE A 125 8.17 -0.86 19.10
N THR A 126 9.03 0.14 19.27
CA THR A 126 8.63 1.55 19.39
C THR A 126 8.13 2.07 18.04
N MET A 127 7.27 3.09 18.03
CA MET A 127 6.79 3.68 16.78
C MET A 127 7.93 4.34 15.99
N GLY A 128 8.94 4.88 16.68
CA GLY A 128 10.14 5.42 16.05
C GLY A 128 10.97 4.34 15.37
N ASP A 129 11.30 3.25 16.07
CA ASP A 129 12.07 2.13 15.50
C ASP A 129 11.29 1.38 14.41
N ALA A 130 9.96 1.42 14.48
CA ALA A 130 9.08 0.87 13.45
C ALA A 130 8.93 1.78 12.22
N GLY A 131 9.50 2.98 12.21
CA GLY A 131 9.39 3.94 11.11
C GLY A 131 7.98 4.53 10.91
N LEU A 132 7.14 4.51 11.94
CA LEU A 132 5.75 4.98 11.89
C LEU A 132 5.60 6.46 12.28
N VAL A 133 6.65 7.05 12.85
CA VAL A 133 6.70 8.45 13.25
C VAL A 133 8.01 9.04 12.76
N SER A 134 7.93 10.14 12.02
CA SER A 134 9.11 10.88 11.58
C SER A 134 9.46 11.99 12.57
N PRO A 135 10.76 12.26 12.80
CA PRO A 135 11.19 13.44 13.54
C PRO A 135 10.65 14.71 12.90
N SER A 136 10.21 15.67 13.72
CA SER A 136 9.83 17.00 13.26
C SER A 136 11.00 17.98 13.44
N SER A 137 11.08 19.00 12.59
CA SER A 137 11.96 20.16 12.84
C SER A 137 11.25 21.27 13.60
N ASN A 138 9.94 21.15 13.84
CA ASN A 138 9.14 22.14 14.54
C ASN A 138 9.24 21.95 16.07
N PRO A 139 9.90 22.86 16.81
CA PRO A 139 10.06 22.73 18.25
C PRO A 139 8.74 22.68 19.02
N ALA A 140 7.67 23.26 18.47
CA ALA A 140 6.36 23.31 19.12
C ALA A 140 5.69 21.95 19.27
N VAL A 141 6.06 20.97 18.43
CA VAL A 141 5.49 19.60 18.46
C VAL A 141 6.52 18.54 18.86
N GLN A 142 7.78 18.93 19.09
CA GLN A 142 8.87 17.99 19.30
C GLN A 142 8.65 17.08 20.51
N ASP A 143 8.14 17.62 21.62
CA ASP A 143 7.85 16.83 22.82
C ASP A 143 6.76 15.77 22.57
N VAL A 144 5.78 16.09 21.73
CA VAL A 144 4.72 15.15 21.34
C VAL A 144 5.31 14.06 20.44
N ILE A 145 6.11 14.44 19.44
CA ILE A 145 6.77 13.51 18.52
C ILE A 145 7.71 12.57 19.28
N ASN A 146 8.52 13.08 20.23
CA ASN A 146 9.39 12.25 21.06
C ASN A 146 8.59 11.21 21.86
N ARG A 147 7.49 11.63 22.51
CA ARG A 147 6.61 10.70 23.25
C ARG A 147 5.96 9.67 22.34
N MET A 148 5.61 10.04 21.10
CA MET A 148 5.07 9.10 20.13
C MET A 148 6.16 8.13 19.66
N MET A 149 7.36 8.59 19.33
CA MET A 149 8.48 7.75 18.93
C MET A 149 8.80 6.68 20.00
N ASP A 150 8.75 7.04 21.29
CA ASP A 150 9.00 6.12 22.41
C ASP A 150 7.81 5.18 22.74
N MET A 151 6.62 5.45 22.19
CA MET A 151 5.44 4.61 22.39
C MET A 151 5.60 3.31 21.60
N THR A 152 5.28 2.16 22.20
CA THR A 152 5.24 0.90 21.44
C THR A 152 4.03 0.85 20.51
N VAL A 153 4.16 0.13 19.39
CA VAL A 153 3.03 -0.09 18.46
C VAL A 153 1.83 -0.69 19.19
N GLN A 154 2.05 -1.69 20.05
CA GLN A 154 1.01 -2.26 20.90
C GLN A 154 0.31 -1.20 21.76
N GLN A 155 1.06 -0.29 22.39
CA GLN A 155 0.48 0.75 23.24
C GLN A 155 -0.30 1.78 22.40
N PHE A 156 0.15 2.09 21.19
CA PHE A 156 -0.60 2.91 20.25
C PHE A 156 -1.96 2.29 19.90
N PHE A 157 -2.00 1.01 19.50
CA PHE A 157 -3.27 0.32 19.21
C PHE A 157 -4.20 0.22 20.42
N LYS A 158 -3.65 0.21 21.64
CA LYS A 158 -4.44 0.27 22.88
C LYS A 158 -5.05 1.66 23.11
N ASN A 159 -4.31 2.72 22.81
CA ASN A 159 -4.76 4.11 22.96
C ASN A 159 -5.70 4.56 21.83
N SER A 160 -5.59 3.94 20.65
CA SER A 160 -6.32 4.28 19.43
C SER A 160 -7.20 3.12 18.97
N PRO A 161 -8.31 2.80 19.66
CA PRO A 161 -9.11 1.61 19.39
C PRO A 161 -9.78 1.61 18.01
N THR A 162 -9.96 2.78 17.40
CA THR A 162 -10.56 2.97 16.08
C THR A 162 -9.58 2.77 14.93
N VAL A 163 -8.27 2.78 15.20
CA VAL A 163 -7.25 2.55 14.18
C VAL A 163 -7.16 1.05 13.89
N MET A 164 -7.20 0.72 12.60
CA MET A 164 -7.27 -0.65 12.08
C MET A 164 -5.95 -1.12 11.46
N GLY A 165 -5.17 -0.20 10.90
CA GLY A 165 -3.83 -0.40 10.38
C GLY A 165 -2.96 0.83 10.67
N ILE A 166 -1.65 0.65 10.58
CA ILE A 166 -0.69 1.75 10.47
C ILE A 166 0.53 1.25 9.72
N SER A 167 0.96 2.00 8.72
CA SER A 167 2.07 1.67 7.82
C SER A 167 3.25 2.61 8.00
N GLN A 168 4.43 2.11 7.66
CA GLN A 168 5.56 3.00 7.36
C GLN A 168 5.24 3.85 6.12
N LEU A 169 5.68 5.10 6.14
CA LEU A 169 5.58 5.98 4.99
C LEU A 169 6.72 5.71 4.01
N GLY A 170 6.43 5.21 2.81
CA GLY A 170 7.45 4.96 1.77
C GLY A 170 8.30 3.70 1.99
N ASP A 171 7.90 2.81 2.89
CA ASP A 171 8.55 1.52 3.19
C ASP A 171 7.44 0.46 3.35
N ILE A 172 7.78 -0.82 3.55
CA ILE A 172 6.85 -1.94 3.32
C ILE A 172 6.21 -2.56 4.56
N ASP A 173 6.58 -2.16 5.78
CA ASP A 173 5.96 -2.75 6.98
C ASP A 173 4.63 -2.09 7.32
N THR A 174 3.68 -2.93 7.70
CA THR A 174 2.34 -2.53 8.14
C THR A 174 1.91 -3.31 9.38
N TYR A 175 1.31 -2.62 10.34
CA TYR A 175 0.83 -3.20 11.59
C TYR A 175 -0.69 -3.15 11.62
N TYR A 176 -1.33 -4.32 11.68
CA TYR A 176 -2.79 -4.41 11.67
C TYR A 176 -3.36 -4.76 13.05
N ARG A 177 -4.56 -4.27 13.32
CA ARG A 177 -5.42 -4.86 14.35
C ARG A 177 -5.82 -6.27 13.88
N PRO A 178 -5.65 -7.31 14.70
CA PRO A 178 -5.94 -8.68 14.25
C PRO A 178 -7.43 -8.91 14.02
N GLY A 179 -7.75 -9.90 13.18
CA GLY A 179 -9.11 -10.34 12.90
C GLY A 179 -9.81 -9.58 11.77
N LYS A 180 -11.10 -9.88 11.59
CA LYS A 180 -11.89 -9.48 10.41
C LYS A 180 -12.11 -7.97 10.26
N ALA A 181 -12.06 -7.22 11.35
CA ALA A 181 -12.28 -5.78 11.32
C ALA A 181 -11.02 -5.00 10.91
N GLY A 182 -9.83 -5.48 11.31
CA GLY A 182 -8.57 -4.81 10.99
C GLY A 182 -7.95 -5.27 9.67
N ILE A 183 -8.05 -6.56 9.34
CA ILE A 183 -7.53 -7.11 8.09
C ILE A 183 -8.69 -7.24 7.09
N THR A 184 -8.81 -6.22 6.24
CA THR A 184 -9.79 -6.06 5.16
C THR A 184 -9.06 -5.63 3.89
N GLU A 185 -9.65 -5.88 2.72
CA GLU A 185 -9.13 -5.41 1.43
C GLU A 185 -8.90 -3.89 1.44
N GLY A 186 -9.91 -3.13 1.89
CA GLY A 186 -9.80 -1.67 1.98
C GLY A 186 -8.69 -1.16 2.88
N ASN A 187 -8.46 -1.78 4.03
CA ASN A 187 -7.33 -1.39 4.89
C ASN A 187 -6.00 -1.77 4.24
N ILE A 188 -5.90 -2.89 3.53
CA ILE A 188 -4.66 -3.25 2.82
C ILE A 188 -4.31 -2.22 1.74
N ILE A 189 -5.31 -1.76 0.98
CA ILE A 189 -5.11 -0.72 -0.03
C ILE A 189 -4.74 0.61 0.64
N HIS A 190 -5.46 1.00 1.68
CA HIS A 190 -5.19 2.22 2.45
C HIS A 190 -3.76 2.26 2.98
N GLU A 191 -3.36 1.22 3.70
CA GLU A 191 -2.01 1.11 4.26
C GLU A 191 -0.95 0.97 3.15
N GLY A 192 -1.31 0.37 2.01
CA GLY A 192 -0.47 0.32 0.82
C GLY A 192 -0.18 1.70 0.23
N LEU A 193 -1.15 2.63 0.25
CA LEU A 193 -0.93 4.02 -0.17
C LEU A 193 0.09 4.73 0.74
N HIS A 194 0.04 4.47 2.05
CA HIS A 194 1.09 4.94 2.97
C HIS A 194 2.45 4.32 2.64
N ASN A 195 2.51 3.02 2.36
CA ASN A 195 3.75 2.38 1.93
C ASN A 195 4.28 2.95 0.60
N SER A 196 3.42 3.48 -0.27
CA SER A 196 3.80 4.21 -1.49
C SER A 196 4.24 5.65 -1.24
N GLY A 197 4.20 6.12 0.02
CA GLY A 197 4.70 7.43 0.43
C GLY A 197 3.65 8.53 0.55
N PHE A 198 2.36 8.23 0.44
CA PHE A 198 1.29 9.22 0.64
C PHE A 198 0.89 9.30 2.11
N SER A 199 0.92 10.50 2.69
CA SER A 199 0.32 10.73 4.02
C SER A 199 -1.20 10.82 3.93
N ASP A 200 -1.89 10.73 5.07
CA ASP A 200 -3.33 10.98 5.16
C ASP A 200 -3.74 12.33 4.55
N ASP A 201 -2.94 13.37 4.77
CA ASP A 201 -3.24 14.71 4.26
C ASP A 201 -3.00 14.82 2.76
N ASP A 202 -2.00 14.10 2.22
CA ASP A 202 -1.81 13.98 0.77
C ASP A 202 -3.00 13.28 0.12
N LEU A 203 -3.47 12.17 0.71
CA LEU A 203 -4.61 11.40 0.20
C LEU A 203 -5.92 12.18 0.28
N LYS A 204 -6.19 12.85 1.41
CA LYS A 204 -7.36 13.73 1.53
C LYS A 204 -7.31 14.83 0.48
N THR A 205 -6.16 15.48 0.30
CA THR A 205 -5.97 16.52 -0.71
C THR A 205 -6.20 15.97 -2.12
N ALA A 206 -5.60 14.83 -2.45
CA ALA A 206 -5.75 14.17 -3.73
C ALA A 206 -7.23 13.84 -4.00
N PHE A 207 -7.95 13.31 -3.02
CA PHE A 207 -9.36 12.92 -3.12
C PHE A 207 -10.36 14.06 -2.92
N GLY A 208 -9.87 15.31 -2.80
CA GLY A 208 -10.73 16.49 -2.61
C GLY A 208 -11.52 16.49 -1.30
N LYS A 209 -11.01 15.84 -0.25
CA LYS A 209 -11.60 15.82 1.09
C LYS A 209 -10.96 16.91 1.98
N PRO A 210 -11.69 17.48 2.96
CA PRO A 210 -11.13 18.44 3.90
C PRO A 210 -9.95 17.87 4.70
N ALA A 211 -8.92 18.67 4.97
CA ALA A 211 -7.74 18.22 5.71
C ALA A 211 -8.07 17.76 7.14
N ASP A 212 -9.06 18.39 7.79
CA ASP A 212 -9.55 18.07 9.13
C ASP A 212 -10.56 16.91 9.16
N ALA A 213 -10.89 16.33 8.00
CA ALA A 213 -11.76 15.17 7.93
C ALA A 213 -11.08 13.94 8.57
N PRO A 214 -11.87 13.03 9.19
CA PRO A 214 -11.33 11.81 9.75
C PRO A 214 -10.74 10.91 8.66
N THR A 215 -9.68 10.17 8.97
CA THR A 215 -9.01 9.21 8.06
C THR A 215 -9.95 8.21 7.38
N SER A 216 -11.12 7.91 7.97
CA SER A 216 -12.13 7.06 7.37
C SER A 216 -12.63 7.55 6.00
N VAL A 217 -12.57 8.85 5.71
CA VAL A 217 -12.99 9.40 4.40
C VAL A 217 -12.13 8.92 3.25
N ILE A 218 -10.91 8.45 3.52
CA ILE A 218 -10.02 7.85 2.51
C ILE A 218 -10.58 6.49 2.08
N ASN A 219 -11.03 5.66 3.03
CA ASN A 219 -11.70 4.39 2.72
C ASN A 219 -13.05 4.62 2.02
N ASP A 220 -13.78 5.65 2.42
CA ASP A 220 -15.02 6.02 1.73
C ASP A 220 -14.74 6.45 0.28
N ALA A 221 -13.69 7.24 0.05
CA ALA A 221 -13.28 7.64 -1.30
C ALA A 221 -12.82 6.46 -2.16
N LEU A 222 -12.00 5.56 -1.61
CA LEU A 222 -11.59 4.33 -2.31
C LEU A 222 -12.80 3.46 -2.65
N LYS A 223 -13.80 3.39 -1.77
CA LYS A 223 -15.05 2.69 -2.04
C LYS A 223 -15.89 3.37 -3.12
N GLU A 224 -16.04 4.69 -3.05
CA GLU A 224 -16.72 5.51 -4.07
C GLU A 224 -16.06 5.34 -5.45
N GLY A 225 -14.73 5.25 -5.47
CA GLY A 225 -13.91 4.99 -6.66
C GLY A 225 -13.88 3.53 -7.13
N GLY A 226 -14.62 2.64 -6.48
CA GLY A 226 -14.66 1.22 -6.86
C GLY A 226 -13.40 0.42 -6.53
N CYS A 227 -12.50 0.92 -5.69
CA CYS A 227 -11.31 0.19 -5.22
C CYS A 227 -11.58 -0.72 -4.02
N ILE A 228 -12.78 -0.68 -3.43
CA ILE A 228 -13.14 -1.52 -2.28
C ILE A 228 -14.55 -2.04 -2.50
N ASN A 229 -14.75 -3.34 -2.29
CA ASN A 229 -16.05 -4.01 -2.33
C ASN A 229 -16.86 -3.87 -1.02
#